data_AF-A0A1G8AP70-F1
#
_entry.id   AF-A0A1G8AP70-F1
#
_cell.length_a   1.000
_cell.length_b   1.000
_cell.length_c   1.000
_cell.angle_alpha   90.00
_cell.angle_beta   90.00
_cell.angle_gamma   90.00
#
_symmetry.space_group_name_H-M   'P 1'
#
loop_
_entity.id
_entity.type
_entity.pdbx_description
1 polymer ?
#
loop_
_entity_poly.entity_id
_entity_poly.type
_entity_poly.pdbx_seq_one_letter_code
_entity_poly.pdbx_strand_id
1 'polypeptide(L)' 'MYQDMLIDLKKKGYADNTLDGIHTTGRMIFKKAMELELIKSNPTEYTKVPKQKKTIEDIENAKNFWKKRNWLDF' A
#
# COMPACT_ATOMS: atom_id res chain seq x y z
N MET A 1 2.94 -16.78 -0.35
CA MET A 1 4.32 -16.37 0.00
C MET A 1 4.54 -14.85 -0.08
N TYR A 2 4.49 -14.22 -1.27
CA TYR A 2 4.71 -12.76 -1.35
C TYR A 2 3.57 -11.92 -0.74
N GLN A 3 2.31 -12.33 -0.98
CA GLN A 3 1.14 -11.73 -0.34
C GLN A 3 1.20 -11.83 1.19
N ASP A 4 1.65 -12.97 1.72
CA ASP A 4 1.74 -13.20 3.17
C ASP A 4 2.77 -12.26 3.82
N MET A 5 3.87 -11.99 3.11
CA MET A 5 4.87 -10.99 3.54
C MET A 5 4.26 -9.59 3.64
N LEU A 6 3.48 -9.16 2.64
CA LEU A 6 2.79 -7.85 2.72
C LEU A 6 1.78 -7.79 3.86
N ILE A 7 1.07 -8.89 4.11
CA ILE A 7 0.13 -9.00 5.23
C ILE A 7 0.88 -8.93 6.58
N ASP A 8 2.01 -9.61 6.71
CA ASP A 8 2.85 -9.59 7.92
C ASP A 8 3.40 -8.18 8.19
N LEU A 9 3.93 -7.51 7.17
CA LEU A 9 4.36 -6.12 7.30
C LEU A 9 3.19 -5.20 7.68
N LYS A 10 2.00 -5.42 7.13
CA LYS A 10 0.84 -4.63 7.54
C LYS A 10 0.48 -4.88 9.01
N LYS A 11 0.51 -6.13 9.47
CA LYS A 11 0.28 -6.51 10.87
C LYS A 11 1.31 -5.92 11.83
N LYS A 12 2.55 -5.75 11.37
CA LYS A 12 3.63 -5.07 12.09
C LYS A 12 3.46 -3.54 12.17
N GLY A 13 2.43 -2.98 11.52
CA GLY A 13 2.11 -1.56 11.63
C GLY A 13 2.81 -0.67 10.60
N TYR A 14 3.40 -1.23 9.55
CA TYR A 14 3.98 -0.41 8.49
C TYR A 14 2.92 0.43 7.77
N ALA A 15 3.31 1.65 7.41
CA ALA A 15 2.46 2.60 6.72
C ALA A 15 2.18 2.15 5.27
N ASP A 16 1.01 2.55 4.74
CA ASP A 16 0.55 2.14 3.42
C ASP A 16 1.53 2.56 2.31
N ASN A 17 2.09 3.77 2.40
CA ASN A 17 3.10 4.27 1.45
C ASN A 17 4.40 3.44 1.47
N THR A 18 4.79 2.91 2.63
CA THR A 18 5.96 2.03 2.76
C THR A 18 5.68 0.70 2.05
N LEU A 19 4.49 0.12 2.26
CA LEU A 19 4.09 -1.11 1.59
C LEU A 19 4.00 -0.94 0.07
N ASP A 20 3.47 0.20 -0.40
CA ASP A 20 3.43 0.56 -1.81
C ASP A 20 4.85 0.67 -2.41
N GLY A 21 5.78 1.30 -1.68
CA GLY A 21 7.18 1.39 -2.08
C GLY A 21 7.86 0.02 -2.18
N ILE A 22 7.68 -0.84 -1.18
CA ILE A 22 8.18 -2.22 -1.17
C ILE A 22 7.60 -3.01 -2.36
N HIS A 23 6.30 -2.86 -2.61
CA HIS A 23 5.64 -3.56 -3.70
C HIS A 23 6.16 -3.13 -5.08
N THR A 24 6.29 -1.82 -5.28
CA THR A 24 6.77 -1.25 -6.54
C THR A 24 8.20 -1.69 -6.84
N THR A 25 9.10 -1.59 -5.86
CA THR A 25 10.50 -2.02 -6.00
C THR A 25 10.61 -3.52 -6.20
N GLY A 26 9.87 -4.32 -5.43
CA GLY A 26 9.82 -5.77 -5.60
C GLY A 26 9.39 -6.16 -7.01
N ARG A 27 8.35 -5.52 -7.56
CA ARG A 27 7.89 -5.75 -8.93
C ARG A 27 8.99 -5.50 -9.96
N MET A 28 9.80 -4.45 -9.80
CA MET A 28 10.92 -4.17 -10.71
C MET A 28 12.00 -5.26 -10.63
N ILE A 29 12.38 -5.68 -9.42
CA ILE A 29 13.37 -6.74 -9.21
C ILE A 29 12.89 -8.06 -9.83
N PHE A 30 11.66 -8.48 -9.56
CA PHE A 30 11.12 -9.73 -10.10
C PHE A 30 10.91 -9.67 -11.61
N LYS A 31 10.56 -8.52 -12.18
CA LYS A 31 10.57 -8.33 -13.63
C LYS A 31 11.96 -8.55 -14.22
N LYS A 32 13.00 -7.98 -13.60
CA LYS A 32 14.37 -8.20 -14.08
C LYS A 32 14.80 -9.66 -13.95
N ALA A 33 14.41 -10.33 -12.87
CA ALA A 33 14.69 -11.75 -12.69
C ALA A 33 13.98 -12.64 -13.74
N MET A 34 12.76 -12.28 -14.16
CA MET A 34 12.07 -12.93 -15.29
C MET A 34 12.80 -12.70 -16.61
N GLU A 35 13.24 -11.47 -16.90
CA GLU A 35 14.02 -11.15 -18.11
C GLU A 35 15.32 -11.93 -18.19
N LEU A 36 15.95 -12.20 -17.05
CA LEU A 36 17.17 -12.99 -16.94
C LEU A 36 16.92 -14.50 -16.82
N GLU A 37 15.66 -14.95 -16.96
CA GLU A 37 15.22 -16.35 -16.86
C GLU A 37 15.58 -17.04 -15.53
N LEU A 38 15.84 -16.26 -14.48
CA LEU A 38 16.18 -16.77 -13.15
C LEU A 38 14.96 -17.35 -12.43
N ILE A 39 13.77 -16.88 -12.79
CA ILE A 39 12.50 -17.34 -12.25
C ILE A 39 11.49 -17.55 -13.38
N LYS A 40 10.56 -18.49 -13.19
CA LYS A 40 9.55 -18.85 -14.20
C LYS A 40 8.27 -18.02 -14.13
N SER A 41 8.01 -17.40 -12.99
CA SER A 41 6.78 -16.64 -12.73
C SER A 41 7.05 -15.49 -11.78
N ASN A 42 6.45 -14.33 -12.03
CA ASN A 42 6.60 -13.16 -11.17
C ASN A 42 5.69 -13.29 -9.92
N PRO A 43 6.23 -13.34 -8.69
CA PRO A 43 5.44 -13.48 -7.47
C PRO A 43 4.49 -12.29 -7.19
N THR A 44 4.66 -11.17 -7.90
CA THR A 44 3.89 -9.93 -7.69
C THR A 44 2.65 -9.80 -8.58
N GLU A 45 2.46 -10.64 -9.60
CA GLU A 45 1.44 -10.41 -10.65
C GLU A 45 0.00 -10.30 -10.13
N TYR A 46 -0.36 -11.10 -9.14
CA TYR A 46 -1.72 -11.16 -8.60
C TYR A 46 -1.80 -10.68 -7.14
N THR A 47 -0.75 -10.01 -6.67
CA THR A 47 -0.67 -9.53 -5.30
C THR A 47 -1.46 -8.22 -5.15
N LYS A 48 -2.18 -8.09 -4.03
CA LYS A 48 -2.88 -6.85 -3.65
C LYS A 48 -2.22 -6.27 -2.41
N VAL A 49 -1.80 -5.00 -2.49
CA VAL A 49 -1.27 -4.29 -1.32
C VAL A 49 -2.41 -4.08 -0.30
N PRO A 50 -2.26 -4.57 0.95
CA PRO A 50 -3.27 -4.39 1.97
C PRO A 50 -3.37 -2.91 2.38
N LYS A 51 -4.56 -2.34 2.29
CA LYS A 51 -4.84 -0.95 2.67
C LYS A 51 -5.60 -0.87 3.98
N GLN A 52 -5.40 0.20 4.75
CA GLN A 52 -6.27 0.47 5.89
C GLN A 52 -7.71 0.73 5.42
N LYS A 53 -8.67 0.06 6.05
CA LYS A 53 -10.08 0.43 5.94
C LYS A 53 -10.30 1.67 6.79
N LYS A 54 -10.69 2.78 6.17
CA LYS A 54 -11.13 3.98 6.90
C LYS A 54 -12.49 3.72 7.53
N THR A 55 -12.66 4.11 8.78
CA THR A 55 -13.96 4.06 9.47
C THR A 55 -14.85 5.23 9.05
N ILE A 56 -16.15 5.15 9.36
CA ILE A 56 -17.10 6.24 9.13
C ILE A 56 -16.68 7.49 9.92
N GLU A 57 -16.21 7.28 11.16
CA GLU A 57 -15.71 8.32 12.05
C GLU A 57 -14.47 9.02 11.49
N ASP A 58 -13.51 8.28 10.92
CA ASP A 58 -12.34 8.87 10.25
C ASP A 58 -12.72 9.80 9.09
N ILE A 59 -13.74 9.39 8.32
CA ILE A 59 -14.23 10.15 7.17
C ILE A 59 -14.97 11.41 7.64
N GLU A 60 -15.79 11.30 8.67
CA GLU A 60 -16.54 12.43 9.23
C GLU A 60 -15.62 13.45 9.89
N ASN A 61 -14.63 12.99 10.66
CA ASN A 61 -13.59 13.85 11.25
C ASN A 61 -12.79 14.59 10.18
N ALA A 62 -12.41 13.90 9.09
CA ALA A 62 -11.76 14.55 7.95
C ALA A 62 -12.66 15.63 7.35
N LYS A 63 -13.94 15.34 7.06
CA LYS A 63 -14.89 16.32 6.50
C LYS A 63 -15.04 17.55 7.41
N ASN A 64 -15.15 17.34 8.72
CA ASN A 64 -15.24 18.42 9.70
C ASN A 64 -13.98 19.27 9.76
N PHE A 65 -12.80 18.64 9.67
CA PHE A 65 -11.52 19.34 9.55
C PHE A 65 -11.48 20.24 8.30
N TRP A 66 -11.83 19.70 7.13
CA TRP A 66 -11.87 20.46 5.89
C TRP A 66 -12.88 21.62 5.93
N LYS A 67 -14.06 21.39 6.53
CA LYS A 67 -15.08 22.43 6.72
C LYS A 67 -14.57 23.55 7.61
N LYS A 68 -13.93 23.22 8.74
CA LYS A 68 -13.37 24.20 9.68
C LYS A 68 -12.25 25.00 9.04
N ARG A 69 -11.37 24.35 8.27
CA ARG A 69 -10.26 25.00 7.55
C ARG A 69 -10.78 26.02 6.54
N ASN A 70 -11.74 25.64 5.69
CA ASN A 70 -12.34 26.55 4.71
C ASN A 70 -13.08 27.74 5.34
N TRP A 71 -13.50 27.64 6.59
CA TRP A 71 -14.19 28.72 7.31
C TRP A 71 -13.23 29.70 8.00
N LEU A 72 -11.96 29.30 8.19
CA LEU A 72 -10.90 30.14 8.78
C LEU A 72 -10.14 30.96 7.73
N ASP A 73 -10.39 30.70 6.44
CA ASP A 73 -9.76 31.37 5.30
C ASP A 73 -10.59 32.59 4.78
N PHE A 74 -11.59 33.05 5.56
CA PHE A 74 -12.43 34.25 5.31
C PHE A 74 -12.33 35.27 6.44
#